data_AF-A0A0N7L6J3-F1
#
_entry.id   AF-A0A0N7L6J3-F1
#
_cell.length_a   1.000
_cell.length_b   1.000
_cell.length_c   1.000
_cell.angle_alpha   90.00
_cell.angle_beta   90.00
_cell.angle_gamma   90.00
#
_symmetry.space_group_name_H-M   'P 1'
#
loop_
_entity.id
_entity.type
_entity.pdbx_description
1 polymer ?
#
loop_
_entity_poly.entity_id
_entity_poly.type
_entity_poly.pdbx_seq_one_letter_code
_entity_poly.pdbx_strand_id
1 'polypeptide(L)'
;MQPVIANPTAGATVSDLINPFRSPFSTVPATTSLIAALKKFTSYRGNVPIWNNPVGFGYDLFVQEMSGVDGGLDDVTSAGLLSQRQWESLYRFVAVDIGRRLPSEDGASNSIIVSGTSNCNYALTIYYNVLREVVATVDTAMGTVSQCPVQN
;
A
#
# COMPACT_ATOMS: atom_id res chain seq x y z
N MET A 1 27.36 13.43 -7.33
CA MET A 1 27.74 12.62 -6.14
C MET A 1 26.69 12.90 -5.08
N GLN A 2 25.84 11.93 -4.76
CA GLN A 2 24.75 12.10 -3.80
C GLN A 2 25.26 11.80 -2.38
N PRO A 3 25.02 12.67 -1.39
CA PRO A 3 25.47 12.43 -0.02
C PRO A 3 24.68 11.26 0.59
N VAL A 4 25.41 10.33 1.20
CA VAL A 4 24.88 9.14 1.88
C VAL A 4 25.12 9.32 3.37
N ILE A 5 24.05 9.18 4.18
CA ILE A 5 24.18 9.14 5.65
C ILE A 5 24.68 7.74 6.03
N ALA A 6 25.96 7.63 6.37
CA ALA A 6 26.51 6.44 7.01
C ALA A 6 26.18 6.46 8.51
N ASN A 7 25.62 5.34 8.99
CA ASN A 7 25.29 4.91 10.37
C ASN A 7 25.60 5.86 11.56
N PRO A 8 24.65 6.10 12.50
CA PRO A 8 24.95 6.73 13.80
C PRO A 8 25.71 5.83 14.81
N THR A 9 26.05 4.58 14.48
CA THR A 9 26.81 3.70 15.40
C THR A 9 28.31 3.90 15.24
N ALA A 10 28.93 4.59 16.19
CA ALA A 10 30.38 4.75 16.26
C ALA A 10 31.08 3.37 16.36
N GLY A 11 31.93 3.04 15.39
CA GLY A 11 32.85 1.89 15.46
C GLY A 11 32.56 0.69 14.53
N ALA A 12 31.56 0.75 13.64
CA ALA A 12 31.36 -0.32 12.65
C ALA A 12 32.43 -0.29 11.55
N THR A 13 33.13 -1.40 11.33
CA THR A 13 34.22 -1.55 10.33
C THR A 13 33.78 -2.11 8.98
N VAL A 14 32.49 -2.43 8.84
CA VAL A 14 31.89 -2.95 7.61
C VAL A 14 30.87 -1.93 7.11
N SER A 15 30.98 -1.51 5.85
CA SER A 15 29.93 -0.73 5.20
C SER A 15 28.67 -1.59 5.17
N ASP A 16 27.69 -1.25 6.00
CA ASP A 16 26.37 -1.83 5.87
C ASP A 16 25.82 -1.49 4.48
N LEU A 17 25.12 -2.44 3.85
CA LEU A 17 24.35 -2.19 2.63
C LEU A 17 23.20 -1.28 3.07
N ILE A 18 23.42 0.05 3.03
CA ILE A 18 22.42 1.02 3.45
C ILE A 18 21.14 0.71 2.70
N ASN A 19 20.13 0.31 3.48
CA ASN A 19 18.82 0.00 2.96
C ASN A 19 18.34 1.24 2.18
N PRO A 20 18.14 1.16 0.85
CA PRO A 20 17.80 2.31 0.03
C PRO A 20 16.48 2.97 0.46
N PHE A 21 15.67 2.31 1.28
CA PHE A 21 14.46 2.87 1.90
C PHE A 21 14.73 3.86 3.04
N ARG A 22 15.94 3.88 3.61
CA ARG A 22 16.34 4.85 4.64
C ARG A 22 16.80 6.18 4.05
N SER A 23 16.94 6.25 2.72
CA SER A 23 17.34 7.46 2.03
C SER A 23 16.09 8.27 1.66
N PRO A 24 15.95 9.52 2.16
CA PRO A 24 14.89 10.42 1.71
C PRO A 24 15.08 10.89 0.26
N PHE A 25 16.21 10.51 -0.37
CA PHE A 25 16.56 10.83 -1.75
C PHE A 25 16.49 9.60 -2.66
N SER A 26 16.09 8.45 -2.14
CA SER A 26 15.90 7.24 -2.94
C SER A 26 14.49 7.21 -3.49
N THR A 27 14.36 6.89 -4.77
CA THR A 27 13.06 6.63 -5.40
C THR A 27 12.54 5.23 -5.06
N VAL A 28 13.28 4.41 -4.30
CA VAL A 28 12.83 3.11 -3.78
C VAL A 28 11.96 3.32 -2.54
N PRO A 29 10.76 2.72 -2.44
CA PRO A 29 10.18 1.68 -3.31
C PRO A 29 9.37 2.19 -4.50
N ALA A 30 9.20 3.50 -4.65
CA ALA A 30 8.29 4.06 -5.64
C ALA A 30 8.62 3.64 -7.09
N THR A 31 9.89 3.41 -7.43
CA THR A 31 10.29 2.89 -8.75
C THR A 31 10.61 1.40 -8.71
N THR A 32 9.79 0.61 -9.40
CA THR A 32 9.97 -0.84 -9.63
C THR A 32 10.45 -1.11 -11.05
N SER A 33 11.03 -2.29 -11.28
CA SER A 33 11.43 -2.70 -12.63
C SER A 33 10.21 -3.02 -13.49
N LEU A 34 10.20 -2.60 -14.75
CA LEU A 34 9.16 -2.89 -15.75
C LEU A 34 8.77 -4.38 -15.83
N ILE A 35 9.72 -5.29 -15.54
CA ILE A 35 9.52 -6.74 -15.63
C ILE A 35 9.14 -7.39 -14.28
N ALA A 36 9.28 -6.66 -13.18
CA ALA A 36 8.94 -7.12 -11.83
C ALA A 36 7.44 -6.94 -11.59
N ALA A 37 6.66 -7.96 -11.99
CA ALA A 37 5.21 -7.97 -11.89
C ALA A 37 4.70 -9.23 -11.18
N LEU A 38 3.61 -9.10 -10.43
CA LEU A 38 2.87 -10.23 -9.87
C LEU A 38 1.77 -10.65 -10.84
N LYS A 39 1.71 -11.95 -11.15
CA LYS A 39 0.63 -12.61 -11.90
C LYS A 39 -0.22 -13.44 -10.96
N LYS A 40 -1.49 -13.67 -11.32
CA LYS A 40 -2.45 -14.41 -10.50
C LYS A 40 -2.49 -13.86 -9.06
N PHE A 41 -2.58 -12.53 -8.96
CA PHE A 41 -2.60 -11.84 -7.68
C PHE A 41 -3.92 -12.10 -6.98
N THR A 42 -3.87 -12.38 -5.68
CA THR A 42 -5.05 -12.41 -4.83
C THR A 42 -4.69 -12.01 -3.41
N SER A 43 -5.60 -11.30 -2.76
CA SER A 43 -5.52 -10.88 -1.37
C SER A 43 -6.69 -11.47 -0.59
N TYR A 44 -6.44 -11.76 0.68
CA TYR A 44 -7.43 -12.23 1.63
C TYR A 44 -7.46 -11.32 2.85
N ARG A 45 -8.66 -11.07 3.36
CA ARG A 45 -8.89 -10.44 4.67
C ARG A 45 -9.62 -11.46 5.54
N GLY A 46 -9.06 -11.83 6.68
CA GLY A 46 -9.69 -12.81 7.58
C GLY A 46 -10.01 -14.15 6.89
N ASN A 47 -9.13 -14.59 5.99
CA ASN A 47 -9.29 -15.80 5.16
C ASN A 47 -10.41 -15.72 4.09
N VAL A 48 -11.07 -14.57 3.92
CA VAL A 48 -12.04 -14.34 2.84
C VAL A 48 -11.31 -13.68 1.66
N PRO A 49 -11.39 -14.25 0.44
CA PRO A 49 -10.76 -13.66 -0.73
C PRO A 49 -11.44 -12.34 -1.12
N ILE A 50 -10.65 -11.32 -1.47
CA ILE A 50 -11.16 -10.04 -1.99
C ILE A 50 -11.77 -10.21 -3.38
N TRP A 51 -11.16 -11.05 -4.23
CA TRP A 51 -11.68 -11.43 -5.54
C TRP A 51 -12.00 -12.92 -5.60
N ASN A 52 -13.12 -13.28 -6.21
CA ASN A 52 -13.52 -14.68 -6.40
C ASN A 52 -12.48 -15.52 -7.16
N ASN A 53 -11.74 -14.88 -8.07
CA ASN A 53 -10.66 -15.51 -8.83
C ASN A 53 -9.41 -14.64 -8.78
N PRO A 54 -8.19 -15.23 -8.79
CA PRO A 54 -6.96 -14.47 -8.87
C PRO A 54 -6.92 -13.57 -10.11
N VAL A 55 -6.51 -12.32 -9.92
CA VAL A 55 -6.56 -11.29 -10.96
C VAL A 55 -5.18 -11.01 -11.57
N GLY A 56 -5.18 -10.63 -12.84
CA GLY A 56 -4.03 -9.97 -13.46
C GLY A 56 -4.09 -8.48 -13.15
N PHE A 57 -3.40 -8.03 -12.09
CA PHE A 57 -3.48 -6.65 -11.65
C PHE A 57 -2.82 -5.70 -12.67
N GLY A 58 -3.66 -4.93 -13.36
CA GLY A 58 -3.30 -3.97 -14.39
C GLY A 58 -3.82 -2.57 -14.06
N TYR A 59 -3.55 -1.59 -14.94
CA TYR A 59 -3.90 -0.20 -14.69
C TYR A 59 -5.43 0.02 -14.56
N ASP A 60 -6.23 -0.72 -15.32
CA ASP A 60 -7.69 -0.64 -15.26
C ASP A 60 -8.25 -1.01 -13.88
N LEU A 61 -7.79 -2.15 -13.33
CA LEU A 61 -8.09 -2.57 -11.96
C LEU A 61 -7.56 -1.58 -10.92
N PHE A 62 -6.39 -0.98 -11.15
CA PHE A 62 -5.85 0.07 -10.28
C PHE A 62 -6.78 1.29 -10.23
N VAL A 63 -7.24 1.79 -11.38
CA VAL A 63 -8.17 2.93 -11.44
C VAL A 63 -9.50 2.59 -10.77
N GLN A 64 -10.01 1.37 -10.98
CA GLN A 64 -11.23 0.92 -10.31
C GLN A 64 -11.09 0.94 -8.79
N GLU A 65 -10.00 0.39 -8.25
CA GLU A 65 -9.75 0.38 -6.80
C GLU A 65 -9.48 1.79 -6.25
N MET A 66 -8.85 2.67 -7.03
CA MET A 66 -8.54 4.05 -6.61
C MET A 66 -9.75 5.00 -6.70
N SER A 67 -10.70 4.74 -7.60
CA SER A 67 -11.93 5.53 -7.76
C SER A 67 -12.81 5.57 -6.50
N GLY A 68 -12.61 4.61 -5.58
CA GLY A 68 -13.33 4.55 -4.30
C GLY A 68 -12.74 5.41 -3.18
N VAL A 69 -11.56 6.01 -3.36
CA VAL A 69 -10.83 6.69 -2.27
C VAL A 69 -11.58 7.91 -1.73
N ASP A 70 -12.33 8.62 -2.57
CA ASP A 70 -13.15 9.78 -2.18
C ASP A 70 -14.66 9.52 -2.33
N GLY A 71 -15.08 8.26 -2.11
CA GLY A 71 -16.49 7.87 -2.25
C GLY A 71 -17.02 7.96 -3.69
N GLY A 72 -16.13 7.99 -4.69
CA GLY A 72 -16.49 8.08 -6.11
C GLY A 72 -17.04 9.45 -6.55
N LEU A 73 -16.92 10.49 -5.71
CA LEU A 73 -17.41 11.83 -6.00
C LEU A 73 -16.44 12.63 -6.86
N ASP A 74 -15.14 12.52 -6.60
CA ASP A 74 -14.07 13.15 -7.37
C ASP A 74 -13.09 12.11 -7.90
N ASP A 75 -12.78 12.17 -9.20
CA ASP A 75 -11.75 11.34 -9.80
C ASP A 75 -10.36 11.99 -9.59
N VAL A 76 -9.77 11.73 -8.42
CA VAL A 76 -8.44 12.25 -8.08
C VAL A 76 -7.34 11.62 -8.95
N THR A 77 -7.61 10.52 -9.66
CA THR A 77 -6.65 9.94 -10.62
C THR A 77 -6.49 10.78 -11.88
N SER A 78 -7.45 11.67 -12.17
CA SER A 78 -7.40 12.63 -13.28
C SER A 78 -6.44 13.80 -13.05
N ALA A 79 -5.85 13.95 -11.85
CA ALA A 79 -4.89 15.01 -11.52
C ALA A 79 -3.58 14.96 -12.34
N GLY A 80 -3.38 13.93 -13.19
CA GLY A 80 -2.27 13.84 -14.14
C GLY A 80 -0.91 13.52 -13.52
N LEU A 81 -0.86 13.28 -12.20
CA LEU A 81 0.38 12.97 -11.47
C LEU A 81 0.92 11.58 -11.79
N LEU A 82 0.05 10.64 -12.15
CA LEU A 82 0.40 9.26 -12.48
C LEU A 82 -0.34 8.81 -13.73
N SER A 83 0.32 8.90 -14.88
CA SER A 83 -0.22 8.37 -16.13
C SER A 83 -0.12 6.84 -16.21
N GLN A 84 -0.99 6.21 -17.01
CA GLN A 84 -0.93 4.77 -17.30
C GLN A 84 0.48 4.31 -17.69
N ARG A 85 1.17 5.06 -18.56
CA ARG A 85 2.53 4.72 -19.00
C ARG A 85 3.52 4.73 -17.83
N GLN A 86 3.42 5.70 -16.93
CA GLN A 86 4.28 5.78 -15.75
C GLN A 86 3.96 4.66 -14.76
N TRP A 87 2.69 4.32 -14.57
CA TRP A 87 2.28 3.21 -13.73
C TRP A 87 2.79 1.87 -14.26
N GLU A 88 2.59 1.58 -15.56
CA GLU A 88 2.99 0.31 -16.16
C GLU A 88 4.51 0.11 -16.20
N SER A 89 5.27 1.20 -16.33
CA SER A 89 6.74 1.12 -16.51
C SER A 89 7.57 1.28 -15.25
N LEU A 90 7.05 1.97 -14.23
CA LEU A 90 7.83 2.36 -13.05
C LEU A 90 7.06 2.13 -11.75
N TYR A 91 5.83 2.63 -11.67
CA TYR A 91 5.09 2.81 -10.42
C TYR A 91 3.97 1.79 -10.26
N ARG A 92 4.25 0.50 -10.52
CA ARG A 92 3.24 -0.57 -10.59
C ARG A 92 2.68 -0.95 -9.20
N PHE A 93 2.08 0.02 -8.52
CA PHE A 93 1.47 -0.14 -7.21
C PHE A 93 0.21 -0.98 -7.32
N VAL A 94 0.03 -1.87 -6.35
CA VAL A 94 -1.18 -2.66 -6.20
C VAL A 94 -2.01 -2.03 -5.08
N ALA A 95 -3.05 -1.30 -5.47
CA ALA A 95 -4.05 -0.78 -4.54
C ALA A 95 -5.14 -1.83 -4.35
N VAL A 96 -5.55 -2.08 -3.11
CA VAL A 96 -6.60 -3.03 -2.79
C VAL A 96 -7.49 -2.41 -1.73
N ASP A 97 -8.76 -2.23 -2.07
CA ASP A 97 -9.78 -1.92 -1.08
C ASP A 97 -10.10 -3.15 -0.23
N ILE A 98 -9.73 -3.08 1.04
CA ILE A 98 -10.00 -4.09 2.07
C ILE A 98 -11.18 -3.70 2.98
N GLY A 99 -11.91 -2.64 2.63
CA GLY A 99 -13.06 -2.09 3.34
C GLY A 99 -14.38 -2.83 3.10
N ARG A 100 -14.39 -3.88 2.26
CA ARG A 100 -15.56 -4.74 2.03
C ARG A 100 -15.80 -5.65 3.25
N ARG A 101 -16.36 -5.06 4.31
CA ARG A 101 -16.52 -5.69 5.63
C ARG A 101 -17.94 -5.48 6.16
N LEU A 102 -18.36 -6.35 7.06
CA LEU A 102 -19.58 -6.12 7.83
C LEU A 102 -19.31 -5.11 8.95
N PRO A 103 -20.28 -4.25 9.32
CA PRO A 103 -20.13 -3.32 10.45
C PRO A 103 -19.83 -4.02 11.78
N SER A 104 -20.24 -5.28 11.95
CA SER A 104 -19.93 -6.08 13.13
C SER A 104 -18.45 -6.47 13.27
N GLU A 105 -17.66 -6.34 12.20
CA GLU A 105 -16.23 -6.65 12.19
C GLU A 105 -15.37 -5.42 12.52
N ASP A 106 -15.99 -4.31 12.90
CA ASP A 106 -15.27 -3.10 13.28
C ASP A 106 -14.46 -3.28 14.56
N GLY A 107 -13.20 -2.83 14.51
CA GLY A 107 -12.25 -2.95 15.62
C GLY A 107 -11.66 -4.36 15.80
N ALA A 108 -12.12 -5.36 15.04
CA ALA A 108 -11.53 -6.70 15.06
C ALA A 108 -10.22 -6.76 14.27
N SER A 109 -9.20 -7.35 14.88
CA SER A 109 -7.93 -7.64 14.20
C SER A 109 -8.13 -8.79 13.23
N ASN A 110 -7.89 -8.54 11.95
CA ASN A 110 -8.00 -9.54 10.89
C ASN A 110 -6.65 -9.72 10.19
N SER A 111 -6.35 -10.95 9.76
CA SER A 111 -5.16 -11.23 8.96
C SER A 111 -5.33 -10.69 7.54
N ILE A 112 -4.24 -10.15 6.98
CA ILE A 112 -4.15 -9.80 5.56
C ILE A 112 -3.15 -10.75 4.95
N ILE A 113 -3.57 -11.53 3.95
CA ILE A 113 -2.72 -12.47 3.24
C ILE A 113 -2.64 -12.02 1.80
N VAL A 114 -1.43 -11.86 1.28
CA VAL A 114 -1.17 -11.50 -0.11
C VAL A 114 -0.47 -12.67 -0.79
N SER A 115 -0.97 -13.08 -1.95
CA SER A 115 -0.39 -14.15 -2.73
C SER A 115 -0.39 -13.83 -4.23
N GLY A 116 0.61 -14.35 -4.92
CA GLY A 116 0.80 -14.13 -6.34
C GLY A 116 2.04 -14.85 -6.83
N THR A 117 2.16 -14.99 -8.14
CA THR A 117 3.33 -15.57 -8.81
C THR A 117 4.19 -14.45 -9.37
N SER A 118 5.46 -14.40 -8.98
CA SER A 118 6.43 -13.49 -9.60
C SER A 118 6.59 -13.81 -11.08
N ASN A 119 6.58 -12.77 -11.93
CA ASN A 119 6.88 -12.89 -13.36
C ASN A 119 8.38 -12.76 -13.66
N CYS A 120 9.23 -12.50 -12.66
CA CYS A 120 10.67 -12.39 -12.85
C CYS A 120 11.42 -13.52 -12.14
N ASN A 121 12.59 -13.88 -12.69
CA ASN A 121 13.49 -14.89 -12.13
C ASN A 121 14.26 -14.43 -10.88
N TYR A 122 14.07 -13.17 -10.48
CA TYR A 122 14.70 -12.60 -9.29
C TYR A 122 13.71 -12.58 -8.13
N ALA A 123 14.23 -12.72 -6.91
CA ALA A 123 13.44 -12.57 -5.70
C ALA A 123 12.85 -11.15 -5.64
N LEU A 124 11.54 -11.07 -5.39
CA LEU A 124 10.84 -9.82 -5.16
C LEU A 124 10.77 -9.53 -3.67
N THR A 125 11.11 -8.31 -3.28
CA THR A 125 10.81 -7.81 -1.94
C THR A 125 9.52 -7.00 -2.02
N ILE A 126 8.51 -7.39 -1.25
CA ILE A 126 7.20 -6.75 -1.24
C ILE A 126 7.07 -5.92 0.03
N TYR A 127 6.75 -4.64 -0.14
CA TYR A 127 6.40 -3.73 0.94
C TYR A 127 4.93 -3.39 0.84
N TYR A 128 4.25 -3.34 1.97
CA TYR A 128 2.82 -3.05 2.04
C TYR A 128 2.59 -1.95 3.07
N ASN A 129 1.64 -1.06 2.77
CA ASN A 129 1.13 -0.07 3.71
C ASN A 129 -0.36 -0.35 3.88
N VAL A 130 -0.82 -0.45 5.13
CA VAL A 130 -2.24 -0.61 5.45
C VAL A 130 -2.74 0.72 5.96
N LEU A 131 -3.61 1.35 5.20
CA LEU A 131 -4.32 2.56 5.61
C LEU A 131 -5.61 2.12 6.32
N ARG A 132 -5.89 2.72 7.48
CA ARG A 132 -7.12 2.50 8.22
C ARG A 132 -7.71 3.84 8.61
N GLU A 133 -9.02 3.94 8.49
CA GLU A 133 -9.77 5.07 9.03
C GLU A 133 -10.04 4.84 10.52
N VAL A 134 -9.93 5.90 11.31
CA VAL A 134 -10.25 5.92 12.73
C VAL A 134 -10.99 7.21 13.03
N VAL A 135 -12.21 7.10 13.53
CA VAL A 135 -12.98 8.23 14.02
C VAL A 135 -12.72 8.36 15.52
N ALA A 136 -12.36 9.56 15.97
CA ALA A 136 -12.27 9.89 17.39
C ALA A 136 -13.23 11.04 17.71
N THR A 137 -13.99 10.89 18.78
CA THR A 137 -14.85 11.94 19.31
C THR A 137 -14.13 12.60 20.49
N VAL A 138 -14.12 13.93 20.48
CA VAL A 138 -13.56 14.75 21.56
C VAL A 138 -14.71 15.45 22.26
N ASP A 139 -14.93 15.10 23.53
CA ASP A 139 -15.80 15.87 24.40
C ASP A 139 -15.00 17.05 24.98
N THR A 140 -15.33 18.26 24.52
CA THR A 140 -14.63 19.48 24.92
C THR A 140 -15.05 20.00 26.30
N ALA A 141 -16.17 19.53 26.86
CA ALA A 141 -16.60 19.88 28.21
C ALA A 141 -15.92 19.00 29.26
N MET A 142 -15.73 17.72 28.95
CA MET A 142 -15.09 16.75 29.85
C MET A 142 -13.59 16.55 29.58
N GLY A 143 -13.08 17.07 28.45
CA GLY A 143 -11.68 16.91 28.06
C GLY A 143 -11.30 15.47 27.67
N THR A 144 -12.28 14.63 27.36
CA THR A 144 -12.07 13.21 27.06
C THR A 144 -12.06 12.96 25.56
N VAL A 145 -11.15 12.10 25.11
CA VAL A 145 -11.08 11.61 23.73
C VAL A 145 -11.45 10.14 23.72
N SER A 146 -12.47 9.77 22.94
CA SER A 146 -12.87 8.37 22.76
C SER A 146 -12.78 7.99 21.29
N GLN A 147 -12.22 6.82 21.00
CA GLN A 147 -12.32 6.25 19.66
C GLN A 147 -13.76 5.77 19.44
N CYS A 148 -14.38 6.23 18.37
CA CYS A 148 -15.72 5.83 17.99
C CYS A 148 -15.66 4.76 16.89
N PRO A 149 -16.72 3.93 16.75
CA PRO A 149 -16.91 3.10 15.57
C PRO A 149 -16.94 3.99 14.32
N VAL A 150 -16.35 3.53 13.21
CA VAL A 150 -16.43 4.24 11.94
C VAL A 150 -17.91 4.23 11.50
N GLN A 151 -18.54 5.41 11.42
CA GLN A 151 -19.91 5.54 10.92
C GLN A 151 -19.85 5.54 9.39
N ASN A 152 -20.46 4.53 8.76
CA ASN A 152 -20.75 4.56 7.32
C ASN A 152 -21.88 5.54 7.01
#